data_AF-Q4CZU3-F1
#
_entry.id   AF-Q4CZU3-F1
#
_cell.length_a   1.000
_cell.length_b   1.000
_cell.length_c   1.000
_cell.angle_alpha   90.00
_cell.angle_beta   90.00
_cell.angle_gamma   90.00
#
_symmetry.space_group_name_H-M   'P 1'
#
loop_
_entity.id
_entity.type
_entity.pdbx_description
1 polymer ?
#
loop_
_entity_poly.entity_id
_entity_poly.type
_entity_poly.pdbx_seq_one_letter_code
_entity_poly.pdbx_strand_id
1 'polypeptide(L)'
;MDSASVAQSDGMSFLENNENCSSLMLFEQAWAKYYTRQGGEAPDLCFLPKLDLHCHLNGSISAPLLLHMEHLTQRQRQTSIATNKVHAKTGELFCKSIGQMDNVLEKFTDPAERMKYCFRVFENIYNIMNNAAFTRMAVQDLLLHSAAENIFLLEIRTSLREGLYENPHVAACGDEAGRITKKTYVETVIHTVEHLMNGGLVDFETGELLPRNAPVPAKWWSQFQKLYASLASTAMECSHDNDAKSETSGATSGATQELAENLLERLRDWLMHRMHIRLLLSINRGHNAEAAWEVVMLAKKIQHEQIKRFYASLQAEVALFQGTSNLSMTRQGERIRRTCWVTGVDFSGYCGKNHFLDFLPALTEARRGGDGISTSPLYASLGVTLHAGEKDDPEELAEMVKFAPERWGHLVYTDSTNLSAILARHDAIELCITSNAVTGGYTEVTQHHIGGILHRQRGSQGDGVNPALLSLLTNESSLSMAMRCRVQRRLARWCPSPALGREVTAIPNVSFHTDDRGVFFTSVTDELELLLQHECLKDETASRVLWVKAIWALQRLSLPHVFELPLEIVYSCIYPWKECCRLCAGDELAAHINAHVAALSDTARAELSLTELGWLLNGFDDA
;
A
#
# COMPACT_ATOMS: atom_id res chain seq x y z
N MET A 1 44.64 -19.36 -20.13
CA MET A 1 45.49 -19.87 -19.04
C MET A 1 45.60 -18.74 -18.04
N ASP A 2 44.68 -18.73 -17.08
CA ASP A 2 44.80 -18.21 -15.71
C ASP A 2 43.43 -18.45 -15.08
N SER A 3 43.40 -19.47 -14.23
CA SER A 3 42.22 -19.94 -13.50
C SER A 3 41.93 -18.97 -12.35
N ALA A 4 40.92 -18.11 -12.53
CA ALA A 4 40.33 -17.36 -11.44
C ALA A 4 39.47 -18.31 -10.60
N SER A 5 39.96 -18.63 -9.40
CA SER A 5 39.20 -19.30 -8.35
C SER A 5 38.03 -18.40 -7.93
N VAL A 6 36.81 -18.81 -8.27
CA VAL A 6 35.58 -18.20 -7.75
C VAL A 6 35.47 -18.59 -6.28
N ALA A 7 35.77 -17.65 -5.39
CA ALA A 7 35.43 -17.75 -3.99
C ALA A 7 33.91 -17.63 -3.87
N GLN A 8 33.25 -18.72 -3.46
CA GLN A 8 31.88 -18.71 -2.98
C GLN A 8 31.86 -17.85 -1.69
N SER A 9 31.44 -16.60 -1.79
CA SER A 9 31.11 -15.79 -0.61
C SER A 9 29.72 -16.18 -0.14
N ASP A 10 29.63 -16.87 0.99
CA ASP A 10 28.37 -17.20 1.65
C ASP A 10 27.57 -15.93 1.94
N GLY A 11 26.28 -15.91 1.58
CA GLY A 11 25.41 -14.73 1.69
C GLY A 11 25.19 -14.20 3.12
N MET A 12 25.66 -14.91 4.15
CA MET A 12 25.67 -14.38 5.53
C MET A 12 26.76 -13.32 5.72
N SER A 13 27.93 -13.52 5.09
CA SER A 13 29.01 -12.53 5.03
C SER A 13 28.55 -11.22 4.37
N PHE A 14 27.54 -11.29 3.49
CA PHE A 14 27.01 -10.14 2.79
C PHE A 14 26.21 -9.18 3.70
N LEU A 15 25.45 -9.70 4.67
CA LEU A 15 24.74 -8.85 5.62
C LEU A 15 25.65 -8.37 6.76
N GLU A 16 26.55 -9.22 7.23
CA GLU A 16 27.44 -8.89 8.34
C GLU A 16 28.60 -7.96 7.93
N ASN A 17 29.13 -8.08 6.70
CA ASN A 17 30.25 -7.25 6.24
C ASN A 17 29.81 -5.96 5.54
N ASN A 18 28.52 -5.77 5.28
CA ASN A 18 28.04 -4.56 4.65
C ASN A 18 27.67 -3.55 5.74
N GLU A 19 28.52 -2.54 5.95
CA GLU A 19 28.30 -1.47 6.94
C GLU A 19 26.91 -0.83 6.78
N ASN A 20 26.36 -0.80 5.56
CA ASN A 20 25.02 -0.28 5.28
C ASN A 20 23.89 -1.11 5.92
N CYS A 21 24.12 -2.38 6.26
CA CYS A 21 23.14 -3.24 6.92
C CYS A 21 23.09 -2.99 8.43
N SER A 22 24.19 -2.54 9.04
CA SER A 22 24.30 -2.35 10.50
C SER A 22 23.28 -1.32 11.02
N SER A 23 23.07 -0.22 10.29
CA SER A 23 22.12 0.83 10.68
C SER A 23 20.65 0.37 10.60
N LEU A 24 20.34 -0.62 9.75
CA LEU A 24 18.98 -1.18 9.63
C LEU A 24 18.53 -1.82 10.95
N MET A 25 19.48 -2.28 11.78
CA MET A 25 19.25 -3.05 13.00
C MET A 25 19.17 -2.19 14.27
N LEU A 26 19.46 -0.89 14.21
CA LEU A 26 19.57 -0.02 15.40
C LEU A 26 18.21 0.55 15.85
N PHE A 27 17.36 -0.28 16.44
CA PHE A 27 16.03 0.12 16.88
C PHE A 27 16.05 1.11 18.05
N GLU A 28 16.93 0.94 19.04
CA GLU A 28 16.97 1.86 20.20
C GLU A 28 17.42 3.26 19.79
N GLN A 29 18.43 3.36 18.92
CA GLN A 29 18.91 4.64 18.43
C GLN A 29 17.85 5.35 17.58
N ALA A 30 17.20 4.62 16.67
CA ALA A 30 16.14 5.16 15.83
C ALA A 30 14.92 5.61 16.67
N TRP A 31 14.50 4.78 17.63
CA TRP A 31 13.44 5.14 18.57
C TRP A 31 13.80 6.37 19.42
N ALA A 32 15.01 6.42 19.99
CA ALA A 32 15.45 7.55 20.81
C ALA A 32 15.45 8.86 20.01
N LYS A 33 15.88 8.82 18.74
CA LYS A 33 15.83 9.96 17.82
C LYS A 33 14.39 10.40 17.55
N TYR A 34 13.50 9.46 17.26
CA TYR A 34 12.07 9.74 17.04
C TYR A 34 11.40 10.33 18.30
N TYR A 35 11.55 9.66 19.43
CA TYR A 35 10.96 10.05 20.72
C TYR A 35 11.43 11.43 21.19
N THR A 36 12.72 11.76 21.01
CA THR A 36 13.26 13.08 21.35
C THR A 36 12.64 14.19 20.50
N ARG A 37 12.36 13.93 19.21
CA ARG A 37 11.69 14.90 18.33
C ARG A 37 10.24 15.17 18.73
N GLN A 38 9.59 14.20 19.37
CA GLN A 38 8.24 14.34 19.93
C GLN A 38 8.25 14.99 21.33
N GLY A 39 9.32 15.70 21.71
CA GLY A 39 9.41 16.41 22.98
C GLY A 39 9.65 15.52 24.21
N GLY A 40 9.90 14.22 24.02
CA GLY A 40 10.07 13.27 25.13
C GLY A 40 8.76 12.80 25.75
N GLU A 41 7.63 13.00 25.06
CA GLU A 41 6.34 12.41 25.42
C GLU A 41 5.98 11.33 24.39
N ALA A 42 5.26 10.28 24.82
CA ALA A 42 4.83 9.24 23.89
C ALA A 42 3.69 9.79 23.03
N PRO A 43 3.87 9.93 21.71
CA PRO A 43 2.82 10.43 20.86
C PRO A 43 1.62 9.48 20.85
N ASP A 44 0.44 10.00 20.54
CA ASP A 44 -0.69 9.17 20.16
C ASP A 44 -0.37 8.31 18.93
N LEU A 45 -1.00 7.13 18.85
CA LEU A 45 -0.77 6.18 17.75
C LEU A 45 -1.10 6.78 16.38
N CYS A 46 -2.05 7.71 16.33
CA CYS A 46 -2.41 8.45 15.13
C CYS A 46 -1.21 9.24 14.55
N PHE A 47 -0.26 9.67 15.40
CA PHE A 47 0.92 10.43 14.98
C PHE A 47 2.11 9.55 14.57
N LEU A 48 2.09 8.26 14.86
CA LEU A 48 3.15 7.35 14.42
C LEU A 48 3.20 7.26 12.89
N PRO A 49 4.40 7.21 12.28
CA PRO A 49 4.52 6.82 10.87
C PRO A 49 4.01 5.39 10.70
N LYS A 50 3.08 5.20 9.77
CA LYS A 50 2.40 3.91 9.53
C LYS A 50 2.56 3.46 8.08
N LEU A 51 2.35 2.18 7.83
CA LEU A 51 2.28 1.61 6.49
C LEU A 51 0.87 1.04 6.25
N ASP A 52 0.41 1.10 5.01
CA ASP A 52 -0.76 0.34 4.56
C ASP A 52 -0.43 -0.32 3.22
N LEU A 53 -0.13 -1.62 3.27
CA LEU A 53 0.31 -2.42 2.12
C LEU A 53 -0.84 -3.25 1.53
N HIS A 54 -2.01 -3.21 2.17
CA HIS A 54 -3.20 -3.95 1.77
C HIS A 54 -4.40 -3.00 1.82
N CYS A 55 -4.47 -2.11 0.83
CA CYS A 55 -5.51 -1.09 0.74
C CYS A 55 -6.13 -1.09 -0.67
N HIS A 56 -7.40 -1.48 -0.78
CA HIS A 56 -8.11 -1.47 -2.06
C HIS A 56 -8.74 -0.11 -2.32
N LEU A 57 -8.46 0.49 -3.48
CA LEU A 57 -8.91 1.84 -3.83
C LEU A 57 -10.43 2.01 -3.70
N ASN A 58 -11.21 1.09 -4.26
CA ASN A 58 -12.67 1.22 -4.28
C ASN A 58 -13.31 0.88 -2.93
N GLY A 59 -12.70 0.03 -2.12
CA GLY A 59 -13.18 -0.23 -0.75
C GLY A 59 -12.73 0.83 0.26
N SER A 60 -11.84 1.74 -0.14
CA SER A 60 -11.31 2.80 0.73
C SER A 60 -11.96 4.17 0.52
N ILE A 61 -13.08 4.24 -0.21
CA ILE A 61 -13.82 5.49 -0.44
C ILE A 61 -14.67 5.82 0.78
N SER A 62 -14.54 7.04 1.31
CA SER A 62 -15.33 7.50 2.45
C SER A 62 -16.83 7.55 2.12
N ALA A 63 -17.66 7.21 3.12
CA ALA A 63 -19.12 7.30 2.98
C ALA A 63 -19.61 8.71 2.59
N PRO A 64 -19.07 9.82 3.14
CA PRO A 64 -19.40 11.17 2.68
C PRO A 64 -19.14 11.40 1.18
N LEU A 65 -18.03 10.88 0.65
CA LEU A 65 -17.72 11.03 -0.77
C LEU A 65 -18.61 10.16 -1.66
N LEU A 66 -18.88 8.91 -1.28
CA LEU A 66 -19.82 8.05 -2.01
C LEU A 66 -21.20 8.70 -2.14
N LEU A 67 -21.70 9.26 -1.02
CA LEU A 67 -22.95 10.03 -1.00
C LEU A 67 -22.89 11.22 -1.95
N HIS A 68 -21.79 11.97 -1.96
CA HIS A 68 -21.61 13.12 -2.84
C HIS A 68 -21.62 12.72 -4.33
N MET A 69 -20.90 11.66 -4.70
CA MET A 69 -20.89 11.11 -6.07
C MET A 69 -22.27 10.63 -6.53
N GLU A 70 -23.03 10.01 -5.62
CA GLU A 70 -24.42 9.62 -5.89
C GLU A 70 -25.30 10.83 -6.19
N HIS A 71 -25.18 11.91 -5.41
CA HIS A 71 -25.90 13.17 -5.67
C HIS A 71 -25.51 13.78 -7.02
N LEU A 72 -24.22 13.77 -7.40
CA LEU A 72 -23.78 14.24 -8.71
C LEU A 72 -24.40 13.42 -9.84
N THR A 73 -24.43 12.09 -9.69
CA THR A 73 -25.05 11.18 -10.66
C THR A 73 -26.54 11.46 -10.83
N GLN A 74 -27.27 11.67 -9.73
CA GLN A 74 -28.70 12.00 -9.77
C GLN A 74 -28.96 13.34 -10.47
N ARG A 75 -28.14 14.37 -10.20
CA ARG A 75 -28.23 15.67 -10.87
C ARG A 75 -28.05 15.55 -12.40
N GLN A 76 -27.06 14.77 -12.85
CA GLN A 76 -26.79 14.56 -14.28
C GLN A 76 -27.89 13.76 -14.98
N ARG A 77 -28.52 12.81 -14.30
CA ARG A 77 -29.69 12.10 -14.83
C ARG A 77 -30.88 13.02 -14.99
N GLN A 78 -31.14 13.91 -14.03
CA GLN A 78 -32.26 14.87 -14.12
C GLN A 78 -32.10 15.85 -15.28
N THR A 79 -30.88 16.34 -15.53
CA THR A 79 -30.60 17.20 -16.69
C THR A 79 -30.75 16.46 -18.01
N SER A 80 -30.40 15.17 -18.06
CA SER A 80 -30.54 14.32 -19.26
C SER A 80 -32.01 13.92 -19.53
N ILE A 81 -32.78 13.56 -18.49
CA ILE A 81 -34.18 13.09 -18.57
C ILE A 81 -35.16 14.21 -18.95
N ALA A 82 -34.79 15.49 -18.79
CA ALA A 82 -35.58 16.61 -19.31
C ALA A 82 -35.83 16.54 -20.84
N THR A 83 -35.14 15.64 -21.56
CA THR A 83 -35.39 15.35 -22.99
C THR A 83 -36.17 14.06 -23.28
N ASN A 84 -36.41 13.17 -22.30
CA ASN A 84 -37.21 11.94 -22.48
C ASN A 84 -37.81 11.43 -21.15
N LYS A 85 -39.15 11.47 -21.02
CA LYS A 85 -39.88 11.00 -19.83
C LYS A 85 -39.79 9.48 -19.67
N VAL A 86 -38.91 8.97 -18.81
CA VAL A 86 -39.00 7.62 -18.24
C VAL A 86 -38.74 7.67 -16.74
N HIS A 87 -39.63 7.05 -15.96
CA HIS A 87 -39.59 6.99 -14.50
C HIS A 87 -38.39 6.17 -14.00
N ALA A 88 -37.47 6.79 -13.25
CA ALA A 88 -36.45 6.08 -12.48
C ALA A 88 -36.86 6.01 -11.00
N LYS A 89 -37.47 4.89 -10.59
CA LYS A 89 -37.61 4.50 -9.18
C LYS A 89 -36.42 3.61 -8.83
N THR A 90 -35.36 4.15 -8.24
CA THR A 90 -34.34 3.43 -7.42
C THR A 90 -33.12 4.34 -7.21
N GLY A 91 -32.85 4.78 -5.98
CA GLY A 91 -31.64 5.56 -5.68
C GLY A 91 -31.46 5.92 -4.21
N GLU A 92 -32.52 6.14 -3.45
CA GLU A 92 -32.40 6.63 -2.05
C GLU A 92 -32.02 5.58 -1.00
N LEU A 93 -31.97 4.28 -1.36
CA LEU A 93 -31.82 3.20 -0.37
C LEU A 93 -30.36 2.82 -0.08
N PHE A 94 -29.41 3.30 -0.87
CA PHE A 94 -28.15 2.57 -1.08
C PHE A 94 -27.01 2.97 -0.14
N CYS A 95 -26.79 4.26 0.08
CA CYS A 95 -25.77 4.71 1.02
C CYS A 95 -26.21 4.57 2.49
N LYS A 96 -27.52 4.49 2.77
CA LYS A 96 -28.03 4.17 4.11
C LYS A 96 -27.57 2.79 4.58
N SER A 97 -27.38 1.83 3.67
CA SER A 97 -26.83 0.51 4.01
C SER A 97 -25.34 0.53 4.33
N ILE A 98 -24.56 1.45 3.75
CA ILE A 98 -23.11 1.52 4.01
C ILE A 98 -22.88 1.96 5.46
N GLY A 99 -23.48 3.08 5.90
CA GLY A 99 -23.40 3.53 7.30
C GLY A 99 -24.15 2.67 8.33
N GLN A 100 -24.74 1.55 7.91
CA GLN A 100 -25.43 0.58 8.79
C GLN A 100 -24.82 -0.82 8.67
N MET A 101 -23.59 -0.93 8.16
CA MET A 101 -22.99 -2.22 7.88
C MET A 101 -22.96 -3.12 9.12
N ASP A 102 -22.63 -2.58 10.29
CA ASP A 102 -22.67 -3.30 11.58
C ASP A 102 -24.05 -3.93 11.83
N ASN A 103 -25.11 -3.13 11.73
CA ASN A 103 -26.49 -3.58 11.93
C ASN A 103 -26.94 -4.65 10.91
N VAL A 104 -26.31 -4.72 9.73
CA VAL A 104 -26.64 -5.70 8.70
C VAL A 104 -25.80 -6.97 8.88
N LEU A 105 -24.53 -6.83 9.20
CA LEU A 105 -23.61 -7.94 9.46
C LEU A 105 -23.99 -8.72 10.72
N GLU A 106 -24.52 -8.04 11.74
CA GLU A 106 -25.09 -8.67 12.94
C GLU A 106 -26.23 -9.65 12.63
N LYS A 107 -26.91 -9.50 11.47
CA LYS A 107 -27.99 -10.41 11.05
C LYS A 107 -27.48 -11.72 10.46
N PHE A 108 -26.24 -11.76 10.02
CA PHE A 108 -25.60 -12.96 9.46
C PHE A 108 -24.75 -13.60 10.55
N THR A 109 -25.05 -14.86 10.88
CA THR A 109 -24.23 -15.65 11.80
C THR A 109 -23.13 -16.43 11.07
N ASP A 110 -23.34 -16.72 9.78
CA ASP A 110 -22.39 -17.48 8.96
C ASP A 110 -21.33 -16.55 8.31
N PRO A 111 -20.03 -16.82 8.51
CA PRO A 111 -18.96 -16.02 7.91
C PRO A 111 -19.01 -15.97 6.38
N ALA A 112 -19.44 -17.05 5.71
CA ALA A 112 -19.55 -17.06 4.25
C ALA A 112 -20.69 -16.15 3.74
N GLU A 113 -21.80 -16.05 4.47
CA GLU A 113 -22.85 -15.07 4.19
C GLU A 113 -22.36 -13.62 4.37
N ARG A 114 -21.57 -13.35 5.41
CA ARG A 114 -20.94 -12.02 5.63
C ARG A 114 -19.98 -11.66 4.50
N MET A 115 -19.12 -12.60 4.11
CA MET A 115 -18.20 -12.43 2.97
C MET A 115 -18.98 -12.10 1.70
N LYS A 116 -20.03 -12.87 1.39
CA LYS A 116 -20.91 -12.61 0.23
C LYS A 116 -21.60 -11.25 0.31
N TYR A 117 -21.96 -10.80 1.51
CA TYR A 117 -22.52 -9.47 1.71
C TYR A 117 -21.49 -8.36 1.42
N CYS A 118 -20.25 -8.50 1.89
CA CYS A 118 -19.16 -7.55 1.59
C CYS A 118 -18.98 -7.40 0.07
N PHE A 119 -18.97 -8.50 -0.69
CA PHE A 119 -18.90 -8.43 -2.16
C PHE A 119 -20.12 -7.80 -2.83
N ARG A 120 -21.31 -7.84 -2.21
CA ARG A 120 -22.46 -7.05 -2.67
C ARG A 120 -22.26 -5.56 -2.43
N VAL A 121 -21.61 -5.17 -1.34
CA VAL A 121 -21.24 -3.76 -1.09
C VAL A 121 -20.27 -3.27 -2.17
N PHE A 122 -19.34 -4.10 -2.63
CA PHE A 122 -18.48 -3.76 -3.76
C PHE A 122 -19.24 -3.61 -5.08
N GLU A 123 -20.15 -4.53 -5.43
CA GLU A 123 -21.04 -4.37 -6.59
C GLU A 123 -21.77 -3.02 -6.54
N ASN A 124 -22.18 -2.66 -5.33
CA ASN A 124 -22.86 -1.41 -5.08
C ASN A 124 -21.96 -0.19 -5.35
N ILE A 125 -20.75 -0.17 -4.77
CA ILE A 125 -19.75 0.87 -5.01
C ILE A 125 -19.42 0.97 -6.51
N TYR A 126 -19.27 -0.16 -7.20
CA TYR A 126 -18.96 -0.21 -8.63
C TYR A 126 -20.04 0.39 -9.52
N ASN A 127 -21.31 0.33 -9.12
CA ASN A 127 -22.41 0.99 -9.82
C ASN A 127 -22.32 2.53 -9.77
N ILE A 128 -21.76 3.08 -8.68
CA ILE A 128 -21.49 4.52 -8.55
C ILE A 128 -20.19 4.85 -9.30
N MET A 129 -19.13 4.08 -9.05
CA MET A 129 -17.79 4.23 -9.61
C MET A 129 -17.73 3.77 -11.07
N ASN A 130 -18.46 4.47 -11.94
CA ASN A 130 -18.63 4.13 -13.36
C ASN A 130 -17.91 5.10 -14.32
N ASN A 131 -17.05 5.99 -13.82
CA ASN A 131 -16.33 6.96 -14.63
C ASN A 131 -14.95 7.36 -14.05
N ALA A 132 -14.09 7.91 -14.91
CA ALA A 132 -12.75 8.37 -14.53
C ALA A 132 -12.78 9.55 -13.56
N ALA A 133 -13.70 10.50 -13.72
CA ALA A 133 -13.82 11.66 -12.84
C ALA A 133 -14.03 11.25 -11.36
N PHE A 134 -14.89 10.27 -11.10
CA PHE A 134 -15.08 9.70 -9.77
C PHE A 134 -13.87 8.89 -9.30
N THR A 135 -13.17 8.22 -10.22
CA THR A 135 -11.88 7.58 -9.90
C THR A 135 -10.87 8.61 -9.38
N ARG A 136 -10.79 9.81 -9.97
CA ARG A 136 -9.89 10.87 -9.48
C ARG A 136 -10.27 11.33 -8.07
N MET A 137 -11.56 11.55 -7.83
CA MET A 137 -12.06 11.93 -6.50
C MET A 137 -11.76 10.84 -5.45
N ALA A 138 -11.96 9.57 -5.79
CA ALA A 138 -11.65 8.44 -4.90
C ALA A 138 -10.15 8.36 -4.55
N VAL A 139 -9.27 8.61 -5.51
CA VAL A 139 -7.82 8.70 -5.25
C VAL A 139 -7.51 9.88 -4.31
N GLN A 140 -8.10 11.05 -4.52
CA GLN A 140 -7.93 12.18 -3.60
C GLN A 140 -8.40 11.84 -2.18
N ASP A 141 -9.55 11.21 -2.05
CA ASP A 141 -10.10 10.80 -0.75
C ASP A 141 -9.16 9.84 -0.01
N LEU A 142 -8.71 8.79 -0.69
CA LEU A 142 -7.76 7.84 -0.16
C LEU A 142 -6.49 8.55 0.33
N LEU A 143 -5.87 9.37 -0.51
CA LEU A 143 -4.60 10.03 -0.16
C LEU A 143 -4.75 11.05 0.98
N LEU A 144 -5.84 11.81 1.02
CA LEU A 144 -6.08 12.75 2.12
C LEU A 144 -6.31 12.03 3.45
N HIS A 145 -7.06 10.92 3.45
CA HIS A 145 -7.21 10.07 4.63
C HIS A 145 -5.88 9.42 5.05
N SER A 146 -5.12 8.89 4.09
CA SER A 146 -3.80 8.30 4.36
C SER A 146 -2.81 9.32 4.93
N ALA A 147 -2.83 10.57 4.44
CA ALA A 147 -2.00 11.64 4.98
C ALA A 147 -2.43 12.07 6.38
N ALA A 148 -3.73 12.06 6.67
CA ALA A 148 -4.25 12.34 8.01
C ALA A 148 -3.82 11.27 9.02
N GLU A 149 -3.67 10.02 8.57
CA GLU A 149 -3.19 8.87 9.34
C GLU A 149 -1.66 8.76 9.40
N ASN A 150 -0.90 9.76 8.94
CA ASN A 150 0.57 9.69 8.88
C ASN A 150 1.09 8.41 8.17
N ILE A 151 0.39 7.95 7.14
CA ILE A 151 0.86 6.84 6.33
C ILE A 151 2.13 7.28 5.59
N PHE A 152 3.25 6.66 5.96
CA PHE A 152 4.54 6.85 5.35
C PHE A 152 4.63 6.12 4.01
N LEU A 153 4.03 4.92 3.92
CA LEU A 153 4.03 4.14 2.68
C LEU A 153 2.69 3.45 2.44
N LEU A 154 2.13 3.67 1.25
CA LEU A 154 0.85 3.12 0.80
C LEU A 154 1.05 2.28 -0.47
N GLU A 155 0.61 1.03 -0.47
CA GLU A 155 0.44 0.23 -1.68
C GLU A 155 -1.04 0.14 -2.05
N ILE A 156 -1.45 0.94 -3.04
CA ILE A 156 -2.82 0.96 -3.53
C ILE A 156 -3.06 -0.27 -4.38
N ARG A 157 -4.14 -1.00 -4.12
CA ARG A 157 -4.60 -2.15 -4.91
C ARG A 157 -5.84 -1.77 -5.70
N THR A 158 -5.92 -2.14 -6.97
CA THR A 158 -7.14 -1.94 -7.74
C THR A 158 -7.35 -2.97 -8.84
N SER A 159 -8.59 -3.47 -8.96
CA SER A 159 -9.04 -4.32 -10.06
C SER A 159 -9.25 -3.52 -11.34
N LEU A 160 -8.88 -4.08 -12.48
CA LEU A 160 -9.21 -3.47 -13.78
C LEU A 160 -10.73 -3.40 -13.96
N ARG A 161 -11.21 -2.21 -14.29
CA ARG A 161 -12.63 -1.93 -14.51
C ARG A 161 -12.92 -1.84 -15.99
N GLU A 162 -13.98 -2.53 -16.42
CA GLU A 162 -14.55 -2.38 -17.76
C GLU A 162 -15.73 -1.41 -17.75
N GLY A 163 -16.02 -0.87 -18.92
CA GLY A 163 -17.23 -0.08 -19.15
C GLY A 163 -17.29 1.25 -18.42
N LEU A 164 -16.15 1.78 -17.95
CA LEU A 164 -16.07 3.11 -17.38
C LEU A 164 -16.18 4.19 -18.47
N TYR A 165 -16.76 5.33 -18.13
CA TYR A 165 -16.83 6.51 -18.98
C TYR A 165 -15.85 7.60 -18.53
N GLU A 166 -15.65 8.62 -19.35
CA GLU A 166 -14.79 9.76 -18.98
C GLU A 166 -15.31 10.54 -17.77
N ASN A 167 -16.62 10.85 -17.77
CA ASN A 167 -17.23 11.69 -16.75
C ASN A 167 -18.70 11.29 -16.49
N PRO A 168 -19.33 11.82 -15.42
CA PRO A 168 -20.69 11.43 -15.04
C PRO A 168 -21.76 11.80 -16.08
N HIS A 169 -21.54 12.85 -16.87
CA HIS A 169 -22.47 13.24 -17.94
C HIS A 169 -22.47 12.22 -19.08
N VAL A 170 -21.29 11.87 -19.59
CA VAL A 170 -21.13 10.81 -20.61
C VAL A 170 -21.70 9.48 -20.11
N ALA A 171 -21.43 9.12 -18.85
CA ALA A 171 -21.99 7.92 -18.24
C ALA A 171 -23.52 7.93 -18.17
N ALA A 172 -24.14 9.08 -17.88
CA ALA A 172 -25.59 9.22 -17.83
C ALA A 172 -26.23 9.12 -19.22
N CYS A 173 -25.55 9.58 -20.28
CA CYS A 173 -25.99 9.45 -21.67
C CYS A 173 -25.75 8.05 -22.25
N GLY A 174 -24.84 7.25 -21.67
CA GLY A 174 -24.43 5.97 -22.23
C GLY A 174 -23.70 6.10 -23.57
N ASP A 175 -22.94 7.19 -23.75
CA ASP A 175 -22.23 7.45 -24.98
C ASP A 175 -20.97 6.57 -25.07
N GLU A 176 -21.02 5.59 -25.96
CA GLU A 176 -19.93 4.65 -26.24
C GLU A 176 -18.63 5.36 -26.66
N ALA A 177 -18.71 6.55 -27.28
CA ALA A 177 -17.53 7.31 -27.70
C ALA A 177 -16.69 7.79 -26.50
N GLY A 178 -17.31 7.97 -25.33
CA GLY A 178 -16.64 8.39 -24.11
C GLY A 178 -16.33 7.24 -23.14
N ARG A 179 -16.32 5.98 -23.61
CA ARG A 179 -15.79 4.86 -22.81
C ARG A 179 -14.27 4.88 -22.75
N ILE A 180 -13.72 4.64 -21.58
CA ILE A 180 -12.27 4.57 -21.36
C ILE A 180 -11.79 3.12 -21.33
N THR A 181 -10.55 2.90 -21.75
CA THR A 181 -9.92 1.57 -21.70
C THR A 181 -9.44 1.21 -20.30
N LYS A 182 -9.17 -0.08 -20.04
CA LYS A 182 -8.50 -0.53 -18.80
C LYS A 182 -7.15 0.17 -18.60
N LYS A 183 -6.38 0.40 -19.67
CA LYS A 183 -5.13 1.16 -19.61
C LYS A 183 -5.39 2.60 -19.13
N THR A 184 -6.37 3.26 -19.73
CA THR A 184 -6.74 4.64 -19.37
C THR A 184 -7.23 4.74 -17.92
N TYR A 185 -7.92 3.73 -17.40
CA TYR A 185 -8.27 3.65 -15.98
C TYR A 185 -7.04 3.64 -15.08
N VAL A 186 -6.07 2.75 -15.35
CA VAL A 186 -4.82 2.66 -14.56
C VAL A 186 -4.01 3.96 -14.67
N GLU A 187 -3.89 4.52 -15.88
CA GLU A 187 -3.24 5.82 -16.10
C GLU A 187 -3.96 6.95 -15.36
N THR A 188 -5.29 6.92 -15.24
CA THR A 188 -6.07 7.90 -14.45
C THR A 188 -5.70 7.83 -12.98
N VAL A 189 -5.57 6.63 -12.41
CA VAL A 189 -5.12 6.44 -11.02
C VAL A 189 -3.71 6.99 -10.84
N ILE A 190 -2.75 6.56 -11.68
CA ILE A 190 -1.34 6.97 -11.62
C ILE A 190 -1.22 8.50 -11.73
N HIS A 191 -1.82 9.10 -12.75
CA HIS A 191 -1.70 10.54 -12.99
C HIS A 191 -2.37 11.37 -11.90
N THR A 192 -3.45 10.88 -11.30
CA THR A 192 -4.10 11.58 -10.19
C THR A 192 -3.25 11.50 -8.92
N VAL A 193 -2.68 10.33 -8.60
CA VAL A 193 -1.70 10.21 -7.50
C VAL A 193 -0.55 11.17 -7.72
N GLU A 194 0.11 11.13 -8.89
CA GLU A 194 1.24 12.01 -9.20
C GLU A 194 0.85 13.49 -9.13
N HIS A 195 -0.36 13.85 -9.57
CA HIS A 195 -0.86 15.22 -9.48
C HIS A 195 -0.97 15.71 -8.04
N LEU A 196 -1.60 14.91 -7.16
CA LEU A 196 -1.78 15.19 -5.73
C LEU A 196 -0.44 15.23 -4.99
N MET A 197 0.45 14.28 -5.28
CA MET A 197 1.82 14.21 -4.73
C MET A 197 2.69 15.41 -5.12
N ASN A 198 2.29 16.17 -6.13
CA ASN A 198 2.90 17.44 -6.53
C ASN A 198 2.08 18.67 -6.10
N GLY A 199 1.19 18.54 -5.12
CA GLY A 199 0.38 19.63 -4.56
C GLY A 199 -0.83 20.03 -5.40
N GLY A 200 -1.23 19.21 -6.37
CA GLY A 200 -2.47 19.38 -7.10
C GLY A 200 -3.70 18.98 -6.27
N LEU A 201 -4.90 19.20 -6.83
CA LEU A 201 -6.19 18.86 -6.22
C LEU A 201 -7.16 18.39 -7.31
N VAL A 202 -8.17 17.62 -6.92
CA VAL A 202 -9.28 17.21 -7.77
C VAL A 202 -10.50 18.05 -7.43
N ASP A 203 -11.16 18.58 -8.45
CA ASP A 203 -12.40 19.33 -8.31
C ASP A 203 -13.55 18.40 -7.88
N PHE A 204 -14.22 18.70 -6.78
CA PHE A 204 -15.30 17.85 -6.26
C PHE A 204 -16.61 17.91 -7.07
N GLU A 205 -16.82 18.86 -7.99
CA GLU A 205 -18.05 18.92 -8.79
C GLU A 205 -17.87 18.23 -10.15
N THR A 206 -16.70 18.40 -10.76
CA THR A 206 -16.39 17.91 -12.12
C THR A 206 -15.53 16.66 -12.14
N GLY A 207 -14.73 16.43 -11.08
CA GLY A 207 -13.73 15.36 -10.99
C GLY A 207 -12.51 15.59 -11.90
N GLU A 208 -12.33 16.81 -12.39
CA GLU A 208 -11.15 17.22 -13.14
C GLU A 208 -9.99 17.60 -12.23
N LEU A 209 -8.76 17.45 -12.74
CA LEU A 209 -7.56 17.88 -12.03
C LEU A 209 -7.46 19.41 -12.08
N LEU A 210 -7.46 20.06 -10.91
CA LEU A 210 -7.28 21.49 -10.80
C LEU A 210 -5.83 21.86 -11.15
N PRO A 211 -5.56 22.92 -11.93
CA PRO A 211 -4.20 23.32 -12.21
C PRO A 211 -3.40 23.57 -10.92
N ARG A 212 -2.19 23.00 -10.83
CA ARG A 212 -1.32 23.20 -9.68
C ARG A 212 -1.05 24.70 -9.49
N ASN A 213 -1.04 25.14 -8.23
CA ASN A 213 -0.80 26.54 -7.82
C ASN A 213 -1.88 27.54 -8.26
N ALA A 214 -2.98 27.10 -8.88
CA ALA A 214 -4.12 27.98 -9.12
C ALA A 214 -4.90 28.24 -7.82
N PRO A 215 -5.56 29.41 -7.68
CA PRO A 215 -6.46 29.66 -6.56
C PRO A 215 -7.55 28.59 -6.48
N VAL A 216 -7.75 28.03 -5.28
CA VAL A 216 -8.77 27.00 -5.04
C VAL A 216 -10.16 27.66 -5.04
N PRO A 217 -11.13 27.19 -5.83
CA PRO A 217 -12.45 27.80 -5.90
C PRO A 217 -13.19 27.76 -4.56
N ALA A 218 -13.96 28.80 -4.23
CA ALA A 218 -14.74 28.86 -2.97
C ALA A 218 -15.71 27.67 -2.79
N LYS A 219 -16.29 27.18 -3.90
CA LYS A 219 -17.15 25.98 -3.87
C LYS A 219 -16.39 24.71 -3.46
N TRP A 220 -15.10 24.62 -3.84
CA TRP A 220 -14.25 23.50 -3.48
C TRP A 220 -14.06 23.46 -1.96
N TRP A 221 -13.76 24.60 -1.33
CA TRP A 221 -13.62 24.71 0.12
C TRP A 221 -14.88 24.29 0.88
N SER A 222 -16.05 24.72 0.40
CA SER A 222 -17.32 24.32 1.00
C SER A 222 -17.53 22.80 0.95
N GLN A 223 -17.16 22.14 -0.15
CA GLN A 223 -17.24 20.68 -0.25
C GLN A 223 -16.17 20.00 0.60
N PHE A 224 -14.94 20.52 0.62
CA PHE A 224 -13.86 19.98 1.45
C PHE A 224 -14.23 19.96 2.93
N GLN A 225 -14.74 21.07 3.45
CA GLN A 225 -15.23 21.17 4.83
C GLN A 225 -16.34 20.15 5.12
N LYS A 226 -17.25 19.94 4.17
CA LYS A 226 -18.34 18.96 4.31
C LYS A 226 -17.84 17.52 4.30
N LEU A 227 -16.91 17.19 3.40
CA LEU A 227 -16.42 15.83 3.18
C LEU A 227 -15.42 15.40 4.25
N TYR A 228 -14.59 16.32 4.73
CA TYR A 228 -13.44 16.04 5.59
C TYR A 228 -13.52 16.69 6.97
N ALA A 229 -14.72 17.09 7.42
CA ALA A 229 -14.92 17.62 8.77
C ALA A 229 -14.35 16.71 9.86
N SER A 230 -14.46 15.39 9.68
CA SER A 230 -13.95 14.39 10.63
C SER A 230 -12.42 14.34 10.71
N LEU A 231 -11.70 14.81 9.69
CA LEU A 231 -10.24 14.85 9.73
C LEU A 231 -9.70 15.99 10.60
N ALA A 232 -10.51 17.02 10.87
CA ALA A 232 -10.09 18.15 11.68
C ALA A 232 -9.82 17.73 13.14
N SER A 233 -10.60 16.80 13.70
CA SER A 233 -10.35 16.28 15.05
C SER A 233 -9.03 15.49 15.12
N THR A 234 -8.72 14.70 14.10
CA THR A 234 -7.46 13.93 14.04
C THR A 234 -6.24 14.83 13.81
N ALA A 235 -6.43 16.05 13.31
CA ALA A 235 -5.37 16.98 12.94
C ALA A 235 -5.01 18.03 14.00
N MET A 236 -5.97 18.38 14.85
CA MET A 236 -5.91 19.59 15.70
C MET A 236 -5.14 19.43 17.02
N GLU A 237 -4.73 18.22 17.39
CA GLU A 237 -3.91 18.03 18.60
C GLU A 237 -2.42 18.38 18.39
N CYS A 238 -2.03 18.89 17.22
CA CYS A 238 -0.67 19.27 16.87
C CYS A 238 -0.18 20.65 17.38
N SER A 239 -0.96 21.41 18.14
CA SER A 239 -0.51 22.70 18.69
C SER A 239 -0.37 22.65 20.22
N HIS A 240 0.82 22.29 20.69
CA HIS A 240 1.27 22.61 22.05
C HIS A 240 1.61 24.11 22.13
N ASP A 241 0.59 24.96 22.14
CA ASP A 241 0.65 26.27 22.77
C ASP A 241 -0.29 26.24 23.98
N ASN A 242 0.27 25.81 25.11
CA ASN A 242 -0.34 26.00 26.42
C ASN A 242 -0.25 27.48 26.78
N ASP A 243 -1.18 28.31 26.33
CA ASP A 243 -1.55 29.59 26.97
C ASP A 243 -2.72 30.27 26.24
N ALA A 244 -3.97 29.92 26.60
CA ALA A 244 -5.08 30.89 26.71
C ALA A 244 -6.38 30.23 27.17
N LYS A 245 -6.76 30.50 28.43
CA LYS A 245 -8.15 30.50 28.87
C LYS A 245 -8.90 31.65 28.18
N SER A 246 -9.95 31.37 27.40
CA SER A 246 -11.07 32.30 27.16
C SER A 246 -12.19 31.53 26.45
N GLU A 247 -13.31 31.23 27.10
CA GLU A 247 -14.55 32.01 26.94
C GLU A 247 -14.71 32.62 25.53
N THR A 248 -15.62 32.07 24.71
CA THR A 248 -16.78 32.80 24.17
C THR A 248 -17.50 32.04 23.05
N SER A 249 -18.82 31.94 23.20
CA SER A 249 -19.80 31.58 22.19
C SER A 249 -19.81 32.60 21.05
N GLY A 250 -19.44 32.18 19.84
CA GLY A 250 -19.52 33.01 18.63
C GLY A 250 -18.60 32.53 17.50
N ALA A 251 -18.74 31.27 17.05
CA ALA A 251 -17.97 30.76 15.92
C ALA A 251 -18.37 31.49 14.62
N THR A 252 -17.57 32.48 14.23
CA THR A 252 -17.68 33.21 12.97
C THR A 252 -17.14 32.34 11.83
N SER A 253 -17.72 32.43 10.64
CA SER A 253 -17.34 31.63 9.45
C SER A 253 -15.87 31.74 9.04
N GLY A 254 -15.15 32.75 9.55
CA GLY A 254 -13.70 32.91 9.33
C GLY A 254 -12.88 31.82 10.02
N ALA A 255 -13.19 31.49 11.28
CA ALA A 255 -12.46 30.48 12.04
C ALA A 255 -12.55 29.09 11.39
N THR A 256 -13.69 28.77 10.77
CA THR A 256 -13.88 27.48 10.06
C THR A 256 -13.09 27.39 8.76
N GLN A 257 -12.84 28.52 8.08
CA GLN A 257 -12.07 28.55 6.84
C GLN A 257 -10.57 28.39 7.11
N GLU A 258 -10.04 29.13 8.08
CA GLU A 258 -8.63 29.04 8.50
C GLU A 258 -8.27 27.62 8.97
N LEU A 259 -9.17 26.99 9.73
CA LEU A 259 -9.03 25.58 10.15
C LEU A 259 -8.86 24.63 8.96
N ALA A 260 -9.69 24.82 7.93
CA ALA A 260 -9.71 23.98 6.74
C ALA A 260 -8.46 24.19 5.87
N GLU A 261 -7.98 25.43 5.79
CA GLU A 261 -6.74 25.80 5.10
C GLU A 261 -5.53 25.16 5.78
N ASN A 262 -5.41 25.30 7.10
CA ASN A 262 -4.34 24.69 7.89
C ASN A 262 -4.35 23.15 7.79
N LEU A 263 -5.54 22.54 7.84
CA LEU A 263 -5.69 21.10 7.64
C LEU A 263 -5.16 20.68 6.26
N LEU A 264 -5.63 21.33 5.19
CA LEU A 264 -5.20 20.98 3.83
C LEU A 264 -3.71 21.18 3.62
N GLU A 265 -3.13 22.24 4.17
CA GLU A 265 -1.68 22.51 4.09
C GLU A 265 -0.88 21.38 4.73
N ARG A 266 -1.26 20.96 5.95
CA ARG A 266 -0.62 19.82 6.64
C ARG A 266 -0.72 18.51 5.84
N LEU A 267 -1.90 18.21 5.31
CA LEU A 267 -2.12 17.00 4.49
C LEU A 267 -1.27 17.05 3.22
N ARG A 268 -1.22 18.20 2.55
CA ARG A 268 -0.39 18.40 1.34
C ARG A 268 1.10 18.29 1.64
N ASP A 269 1.58 18.85 2.75
CA ASP A 269 2.98 18.72 3.16
C ASP A 269 3.36 17.24 3.32
N TRP A 270 2.53 16.47 4.05
CA TRP A 270 2.76 15.05 4.25
C TRP A 270 2.80 14.27 2.92
N LEU A 271 1.82 14.48 2.04
CA LEU A 271 1.81 13.90 0.70
C LEU A 271 3.06 14.30 -0.09
N MET A 272 3.36 15.60 -0.14
CA MET A 272 4.41 16.13 -1.01
C MET A 272 5.81 15.78 -0.54
N HIS A 273 6.04 15.51 0.75
CA HIS A 273 7.38 15.38 1.32
C HIS A 273 7.68 14.07 2.05
N ARG A 274 6.67 13.32 2.52
CA ARG A 274 6.88 12.14 3.37
C ARG A 274 6.31 10.85 2.82
N MET A 275 5.10 10.89 2.24
CA MET A 275 4.44 9.67 1.77
C MET A 275 5.11 9.08 0.53
N HIS A 276 5.24 7.75 0.49
CA HIS A 276 5.62 6.93 -0.66
C HIS A 276 4.40 6.15 -1.14
N ILE A 277 4.17 6.09 -2.46
CA ILE A 277 3.04 5.35 -3.02
C ILE A 277 3.54 4.33 -4.04
N ARG A 278 2.93 3.14 -4.00
CA ARG A 278 3.03 2.09 -5.02
C ARG A 278 1.64 1.69 -5.49
N LEU A 279 1.57 1.08 -6.66
CA LEU A 279 0.34 0.55 -7.25
C LEU A 279 0.48 -0.94 -7.56
N LEU A 280 -0.51 -1.70 -7.13
CA LEU A 280 -0.71 -3.11 -7.48
C LEU A 280 -1.96 -3.24 -8.35
N LEU A 281 -1.86 -3.97 -9.45
CA LEU A 281 -3.04 -4.31 -10.24
C LEU A 281 -3.59 -5.66 -9.77
N SER A 282 -4.86 -5.67 -9.40
CA SER A 282 -5.51 -6.86 -8.84
C SER A 282 -6.07 -7.75 -9.94
N ILE A 283 -5.67 -9.01 -9.92
CA ILE A 283 -6.35 -10.12 -10.59
C ILE A 283 -7.57 -10.47 -9.75
N ASN A 284 -8.76 -10.24 -10.32
CA ASN A 284 -10.02 -10.49 -9.64
C ASN A 284 -10.51 -11.92 -9.94
N ARG A 285 -10.68 -12.74 -8.90
CA ARG A 285 -11.24 -14.10 -8.93
C ARG A 285 -12.60 -14.18 -9.61
N GLY A 286 -13.36 -13.09 -9.68
CA GLY A 286 -14.63 -13.03 -10.41
C GLY A 286 -14.49 -13.08 -11.94
N HIS A 287 -13.30 -12.90 -12.49
CA HIS A 287 -13.01 -12.94 -13.93
C HIS A 287 -12.30 -14.25 -14.34
N ASN A 288 -12.09 -14.44 -15.64
CA ASN A 288 -11.45 -15.63 -16.19
C ASN A 288 -9.91 -15.49 -16.28
N ALA A 289 -9.23 -16.58 -16.67
CA ALA A 289 -7.77 -16.62 -16.83
C ALA A 289 -7.23 -15.63 -17.88
N GLU A 290 -7.98 -15.36 -18.95
CA GLU A 290 -7.59 -14.38 -19.98
C GLU A 290 -7.54 -12.96 -19.42
N ALA A 291 -8.53 -12.58 -18.62
CA ALA A 291 -8.53 -11.29 -17.94
C ALA A 291 -7.36 -11.17 -16.95
N ALA A 292 -6.99 -12.25 -16.26
CA ALA A 292 -5.82 -12.26 -15.39
C ALA A 292 -4.51 -12.08 -16.16
N TRP A 293 -4.37 -12.72 -17.32
CA TRP A 293 -3.23 -12.51 -18.20
C TRP A 293 -3.14 -11.05 -18.67
N GLU A 294 -4.28 -10.45 -19.04
CA GLU A 294 -4.35 -9.04 -19.41
C GLU A 294 -3.87 -8.11 -18.29
N VAL A 295 -4.28 -8.36 -17.04
CA VAL A 295 -3.83 -7.60 -15.85
C VAL A 295 -2.31 -7.59 -15.75
N VAL A 296 -1.69 -8.77 -15.83
CA VAL A 296 -0.23 -8.94 -15.69
C VAL A 296 0.52 -8.26 -16.83
N MET A 297 0.07 -8.46 -18.07
CA MET A 297 0.70 -7.84 -19.24
C MET A 297 0.56 -6.31 -19.23
N LEU A 298 -0.59 -5.80 -18.76
CA LEU A 298 -0.81 -4.36 -18.60
C LEU A 298 0.09 -3.78 -17.49
N ALA A 299 0.21 -4.45 -16.35
CA ALA A 299 1.09 -4.04 -15.25
C ALA A 299 2.55 -3.93 -15.73
N LYS A 300 3.07 -4.96 -16.41
CA LYS A 300 4.42 -4.97 -16.99
C LYS A 300 4.61 -3.85 -18.02
N LYS A 301 3.63 -3.66 -18.91
CA LYS A 301 3.66 -2.60 -19.93
C LYS A 301 3.75 -1.21 -19.29
N ILE A 302 2.89 -0.93 -18.30
CA ILE A 302 2.88 0.37 -17.61
C ILE A 302 4.17 0.59 -16.84
N GLN A 303 4.66 -0.41 -16.10
CA GLN A 303 5.94 -0.32 -15.40
C GLN A 303 7.09 0.04 -16.37
N HIS A 304 7.16 -0.62 -17.53
CA HIS A 304 8.15 -0.30 -18.56
C HIS A 304 8.01 1.14 -19.10
N GLU A 305 6.77 1.59 -19.35
CA GLU A 305 6.50 2.98 -19.74
C GLU A 305 6.93 3.98 -18.65
N GLN A 306 6.75 3.65 -17.36
CA GLN A 306 7.19 4.47 -16.24
C GLN A 306 8.71 4.59 -16.17
N ILE A 307 9.43 3.48 -16.32
CA ILE A 307 10.90 3.44 -16.38
C ILE A 307 11.43 4.34 -17.51
N LYS A 308 10.84 4.22 -18.71
CA LYS A 308 11.20 5.08 -19.86
C LYS A 308 10.98 6.57 -19.58
N ARG A 309 9.82 6.93 -19.03
CA ARG A 309 9.49 8.33 -18.68
C ARG A 309 10.48 8.87 -17.64
N PHE A 310 10.86 8.06 -16.66
CA PHE A 310 11.86 8.43 -15.65
C PHE A 310 13.21 8.73 -16.30
N TYR A 311 13.71 7.87 -17.19
CA TYR A 311 14.98 8.14 -17.90
C TYR A 311 14.94 9.35 -18.80
N ALA A 312 13.84 9.57 -19.54
CA ALA A 312 13.66 10.79 -20.32
C ALA A 312 13.75 12.05 -19.42
N SER A 313 13.13 12.01 -18.23
CA SER A 313 13.19 13.11 -17.28
C SER A 313 14.60 13.34 -16.70
N LEU A 314 15.36 12.26 -16.47
CA LEU A 314 16.73 12.34 -15.99
C LEU A 314 17.67 12.92 -17.03
N GLN A 315 17.51 12.54 -18.30
CA GLN A 315 18.26 13.12 -19.41
C GLN A 315 17.99 14.62 -19.56
N ALA A 316 16.73 15.04 -19.48
CA ALA A 316 16.36 16.45 -19.53
C ALA A 316 17.01 17.25 -18.39
N GLU A 317 17.05 16.70 -17.18
CA GLU A 317 17.71 17.33 -16.03
C GLU A 317 19.23 17.44 -16.23
N VAL A 318 19.89 16.37 -16.66
CA VAL A 318 21.35 16.40 -16.92
C VAL A 318 21.71 17.43 -18.00
N ALA A 319 20.89 17.57 -19.03
CA ALA A 319 21.07 18.58 -20.07
C ALA A 319 20.98 20.01 -19.53
N LEU A 320 20.08 20.26 -18.56
CA LEU A 320 19.90 21.58 -17.94
C LEU A 320 21.04 21.95 -16.97
N PHE A 321 21.56 20.99 -16.19
CA PHE A 321 22.52 21.26 -15.11
C PHE A 321 24.00 21.06 -15.49
N GLN A 322 24.35 21.10 -16.78
CA GLN A 322 25.74 21.04 -17.30
C GLN A 322 26.62 19.97 -16.61
N GLY A 323 26.06 18.77 -16.40
CA GLY A 323 26.84 17.61 -15.95
C GLY A 323 27.28 17.59 -14.48
N THR A 324 26.92 18.57 -13.65
CA THR A 324 27.32 18.61 -12.22
C THR A 324 26.30 17.96 -11.27
N SER A 325 25.27 17.29 -11.77
CA SER A 325 24.34 16.56 -10.89
C SER A 325 24.97 15.28 -10.36
N ASN A 326 25.14 15.24 -9.03
CA ASN A 326 25.36 14.00 -8.27
C ASN A 326 24.01 13.28 -8.20
N LEU A 327 23.93 12.10 -8.82
CA LEU A 327 22.73 11.26 -8.87
C LEU A 327 22.75 10.40 -7.61
N SER A 328 22.03 10.82 -6.58
CA SER A 328 21.80 10.00 -5.39
C SER A 328 20.32 9.75 -5.21
N MET A 329 19.98 8.64 -4.55
CA MET A 329 18.61 8.37 -4.10
C MET A 329 18.03 9.53 -3.30
N THR A 330 18.84 10.30 -2.56
CA THR A 330 18.37 11.49 -1.84
C THR A 330 17.94 12.61 -2.78
N ARG A 331 18.70 12.87 -3.85
CA ARG A 331 18.40 13.97 -4.79
C ARG A 331 17.25 13.64 -5.73
N GLN A 332 17.22 12.41 -6.25
CA GLN A 332 16.11 11.92 -7.07
C GLN A 332 14.95 11.40 -6.22
N GLY A 333 15.13 11.34 -4.89
CA GLY A 333 14.19 10.75 -3.95
C GLY A 333 12.82 11.40 -3.99
N GLU A 334 12.75 12.72 -4.15
CA GLU A 334 11.46 13.40 -4.34
C GLU A 334 10.74 12.94 -5.60
N ARG A 335 11.47 12.80 -6.73
CA ARG A 335 10.88 12.34 -7.99
C ARG A 335 10.41 10.91 -7.86
N ILE A 336 11.26 10.02 -7.35
CA ILE A 336 10.95 8.60 -7.15
C ILE A 336 9.75 8.44 -6.21
N ARG A 337 9.71 9.20 -5.12
CA ARG A 337 8.62 9.18 -4.13
C ARG A 337 7.30 9.73 -4.68
N ARG A 338 7.35 10.78 -5.51
CA ARG A 338 6.16 11.39 -6.14
C ARG A 338 5.67 10.64 -7.38
N THR A 339 6.37 9.59 -7.83
CA THR A 339 5.93 8.71 -8.91
C THR A 339 5.16 7.50 -8.33
N CYS A 340 3.97 7.24 -8.88
CA CYS A 340 3.12 6.12 -8.47
C CYS A 340 3.52 4.82 -9.20
N TRP A 341 4.60 4.18 -8.74
CA TRP A 341 5.18 3.02 -9.42
C TRP A 341 4.28 1.78 -9.38
N VAL A 342 4.05 1.16 -10.55
CA VAL A 342 3.52 -0.21 -10.61
C VAL A 342 4.63 -1.17 -10.19
N THR A 343 4.43 -1.88 -9.08
CA THR A 343 5.47 -2.75 -8.49
C THR A 343 5.04 -4.19 -8.31
N GLY A 344 3.75 -4.48 -8.42
CA GLY A 344 3.26 -5.83 -8.24
C GLY A 344 1.85 -6.06 -8.76
N VAL A 345 1.39 -7.28 -8.56
CA VAL A 345 0.01 -7.71 -8.73
C VAL A 345 -0.50 -8.36 -7.46
N ASP A 346 -1.79 -8.25 -7.26
CA ASP A 346 -2.52 -8.88 -6.17
C ASP A 346 -3.52 -9.88 -6.74
N PHE A 347 -3.77 -11.00 -6.04
CA PHE A 347 -4.83 -11.94 -6.37
C PHE A 347 -5.93 -11.85 -5.33
N SER A 348 -7.09 -11.31 -5.71
CA SER A 348 -8.17 -10.95 -4.80
C SER A 348 -9.55 -11.12 -5.44
N GLY A 349 -10.59 -10.49 -4.90
CA GLY A 349 -11.97 -10.72 -5.31
C GLY A 349 -12.61 -11.88 -4.56
N TYR A 350 -13.86 -12.19 -4.88
CA TYR A 350 -14.65 -13.11 -4.07
C TYR A 350 -14.06 -14.53 -4.09
N CYS A 351 -13.57 -15.00 -2.94
CA CYS A 351 -12.93 -16.29 -2.75
C CYS A 351 -13.84 -17.50 -3.08
N GLY A 352 -15.16 -17.28 -3.16
CA GLY A 352 -16.14 -18.26 -3.64
C GLY A 352 -16.28 -18.37 -5.17
N LYS A 353 -15.38 -17.76 -5.96
CA LYS A 353 -15.39 -17.78 -7.44
C LYS A 353 -14.10 -18.35 -8.01
N ASN A 354 -14.25 -19.15 -9.07
CA ASN A 354 -13.19 -19.79 -9.85
C ASN A 354 -12.18 -20.59 -8.99
N HIS A 355 -11.17 -21.20 -9.61
CA HIS A 355 -10.15 -21.97 -8.91
C HIS A 355 -8.79 -21.29 -9.04
N PHE A 356 -7.99 -21.31 -7.98
CA PHE A 356 -6.67 -20.69 -7.97
C PHE A 356 -5.77 -21.14 -9.14
N LEU A 357 -5.78 -22.45 -9.46
CA LEU A 357 -4.98 -23.01 -10.54
C LEU A 357 -5.25 -22.38 -11.92
N ASP A 358 -6.46 -21.87 -12.16
CA ASP A 358 -6.82 -21.22 -13.43
C ASP A 358 -5.98 -19.95 -13.68
N PHE A 359 -5.50 -19.32 -12.59
CA PHE A 359 -4.76 -18.06 -12.63
C PHE A 359 -3.24 -18.25 -12.52
N LEU A 360 -2.79 -19.48 -12.23
CA LEU A 360 -1.37 -19.81 -12.07
C LEU A 360 -0.50 -19.39 -13.26
N PRO A 361 -0.94 -19.50 -14.54
CA PRO A 361 -0.13 -19.02 -15.67
C PRO A 361 0.14 -17.51 -15.61
N ALA A 362 -0.86 -16.70 -15.29
CA ALA A 362 -0.71 -15.25 -15.19
C ALA A 362 0.16 -14.87 -13.98
N LEU A 363 -0.06 -15.49 -12.82
CA LEU A 363 0.73 -15.25 -11.61
C LEU A 363 2.21 -15.65 -11.80
N THR A 364 2.46 -16.76 -12.49
CA THR A 364 3.82 -17.19 -12.85
C THR A 364 4.49 -16.19 -13.81
N GLU A 365 3.74 -15.71 -14.81
CA GLU A 365 4.22 -14.68 -15.72
C GLU A 365 4.55 -13.38 -14.98
N ALA A 366 3.78 -12.97 -13.97
CA ALA A 366 4.02 -11.73 -13.22
C ALA A 366 5.42 -11.69 -12.60
N ARG A 367 5.87 -12.81 -12.01
CA ARG A 367 7.23 -12.92 -11.45
C ARG A 367 8.32 -13.00 -12.50
N ARG A 368 8.02 -13.61 -13.66
CA ARG A 368 9.02 -13.87 -14.70
C ARG A 368 9.56 -12.56 -15.27
N GLY A 369 10.85 -12.31 -15.07
CA GLY A 369 11.57 -11.31 -15.86
C GLY A 369 11.81 -11.85 -17.27
N GLY A 370 11.36 -11.12 -18.29
CA GLY A 370 11.60 -11.41 -19.71
C GLY A 370 10.72 -12.50 -20.30
N ASP A 371 10.44 -12.38 -21.59
CA ASP A 371 9.41 -13.12 -22.31
C ASP A 371 9.81 -14.57 -22.62
N GLY A 372 11.04 -15.01 -22.32
CA GLY A 372 11.60 -16.31 -22.68
C GLY A 372 11.70 -16.60 -24.20
N ILE A 373 11.03 -15.79 -25.03
CA ILE A 373 10.88 -15.94 -26.48
C ILE A 373 11.38 -14.68 -27.21
N SER A 374 11.36 -13.51 -26.55
CA SER A 374 11.74 -12.23 -27.14
C SER A 374 13.20 -11.89 -26.86
N THR A 375 13.92 -11.47 -27.89
CA THR A 375 15.32 -11.03 -27.84
C THR A 375 15.51 -9.66 -27.20
N SER A 376 14.45 -9.05 -26.67
CA SER A 376 14.52 -7.79 -25.92
C SER A 376 14.31 -8.10 -24.43
N PRO A 377 15.26 -7.77 -23.54
CA PRO A 377 15.12 -8.08 -22.11
C PRO A 377 14.06 -7.16 -21.49
N LEU A 378 12.85 -7.66 -21.29
CA LEU A 378 11.85 -7.03 -20.42
C LEU A 378 12.10 -7.50 -18.98
N TYR A 379 13.04 -6.86 -18.28
CA TYR A 379 13.26 -7.08 -16.85
C TYR A 379 12.16 -6.43 -15.97
N ALA A 380 10.89 -6.59 -16.36
CA ALA A 380 9.76 -6.17 -15.52
C ALA A 380 9.36 -7.34 -14.61
N SER A 381 9.94 -7.41 -13.41
CA SER A 381 9.52 -8.37 -12.38
C SER A 381 8.53 -7.70 -11.42
N LEU A 382 7.32 -8.25 -11.34
CA LEU A 382 6.27 -7.78 -10.43
C LEU A 382 6.29 -8.63 -9.15
N GLY A 383 6.16 -7.98 -7.99
CA GLY A 383 5.87 -8.68 -6.74
C GLY A 383 4.47 -9.29 -6.78
N VAL A 384 4.28 -10.42 -6.11
CA VAL A 384 2.97 -11.10 -6.06
C VAL A 384 2.53 -11.26 -4.60
N THR A 385 1.34 -10.74 -4.30
CA THR A 385 0.62 -11.00 -3.05
C THR A 385 -0.68 -11.74 -3.35
N LEU A 386 -1.07 -12.68 -2.49
CA LEU A 386 -2.30 -13.46 -2.65
C LEU A 386 -3.21 -13.27 -1.46
N HIS A 387 -4.50 -12.97 -1.68
CA HIS A 387 -5.52 -13.21 -0.69
C HIS A 387 -5.75 -14.71 -0.57
N ALA A 388 -5.47 -15.25 0.62
CA ALA A 388 -5.46 -16.68 0.88
C ALA A 388 -6.06 -16.98 2.25
N GLY A 389 -6.66 -18.17 2.39
CA GLY A 389 -7.30 -18.57 3.65
C GLY A 389 -8.46 -17.66 4.06
N GLU A 390 -9.17 -17.03 3.11
CA GLU A 390 -10.39 -16.25 3.38
C GLU A 390 -11.66 -17.14 3.46
N LYS A 391 -11.54 -18.40 3.06
CA LYS A 391 -12.55 -19.45 3.20
C LYS A 391 -11.88 -20.72 3.73
N ASP A 392 -12.65 -21.59 4.38
CA ASP A 392 -12.19 -22.91 4.83
C ASP A 392 -12.01 -23.86 3.64
N ASP A 393 -10.87 -23.73 2.97
CA ASP A 393 -10.47 -24.50 1.79
C ASP A 393 -8.97 -24.84 1.85
N PRO A 394 -8.58 -25.87 2.63
CA PRO A 394 -7.18 -26.24 2.82
C PRO A 394 -6.51 -26.76 1.54
N GLU A 395 -7.29 -27.22 0.56
CA GLU A 395 -6.78 -27.70 -0.72
C GLU A 395 -6.31 -26.52 -1.59
N GLU A 396 -7.15 -25.49 -1.77
CA GLU A 396 -6.77 -24.26 -2.48
C GLU A 396 -5.59 -23.58 -1.78
N LEU A 397 -5.60 -23.51 -0.44
CA LEU A 397 -4.50 -22.94 0.32
C LEU A 397 -3.19 -23.71 0.11
N ALA A 398 -3.23 -25.05 0.07
CA ALA A 398 -2.04 -25.86 -0.20
C ALA A 398 -1.48 -25.61 -1.61
N GLU A 399 -2.32 -25.33 -2.61
CA GLU A 399 -1.89 -24.93 -3.96
C GLU A 399 -1.22 -23.56 -3.96
N MET A 400 -1.78 -22.59 -3.25
CA MET A 400 -1.15 -21.27 -3.08
C MET A 400 0.18 -21.37 -2.33
N VAL A 401 0.27 -22.21 -1.30
CA VAL A 401 1.51 -22.41 -0.52
C VAL A 401 2.62 -23.00 -1.39
N LYS A 402 2.26 -23.90 -2.33
CA LYS A 402 3.22 -24.38 -3.36
C LYS A 402 3.68 -23.27 -4.29
N PHE A 403 2.80 -22.34 -4.66
CA PHE A 403 3.16 -21.19 -5.51
C PHE A 403 4.06 -20.17 -4.79
N ALA A 404 3.99 -20.08 -3.45
CA ALA A 404 4.93 -19.32 -2.63
C ALA A 404 5.01 -17.80 -2.96
N PRO A 405 3.93 -17.01 -2.78
CA PRO A 405 3.95 -15.54 -2.86
C PRO A 405 5.01 -14.87 -1.99
N GLU A 406 5.38 -13.67 -2.39
CA GLU A 406 6.19 -12.77 -1.59
C GLU A 406 5.43 -12.35 -0.33
N ARG A 407 4.10 -12.18 -0.42
CA ARG A 407 3.24 -11.82 0.71
C ARG A 407 1.87 -12.53 0.68
N TRP A 408 1.26 -12.62 1.85
CA TRP A 408 -0.03 -13.26 2.08
C TRP A 408 -1.03 -12.27 2.65
N GLY A 409 -2.22 -12.17 2.07
CA GLY A 409 -3.36 -11.47 2.65
C GLY A 409 -4.21 -12.40 3.53
N HIS A 410 -4.61 -11.91 4.69
CA HIS A 410 -5.55 -12.53 5.63
C HIS A 410 -5.06 -13.79 6.36
N LEU A 411 -5.12 -14.97 5.72
CA LEU A 411 -4.84 -16.28 6.32
C LEU A 411 -5.75 -16.67 7.50
N VAL A 412 -7.02 -16.24 7.52
CA VAL A 412 -8.00 -16.56 8.59
C VAL A 412 -8.15 -18.07 8.79
N TYR A 413 -8.46 -18.78 7.71
CA TYR A 413 -8.65 -20.23 7.67
C TYR A 413 -7.38 -20.89 7.19
N THR A 414 -6.45 -21.12 8.12
CA THR A 414 -5.16 -21.75 7.83
C THR A 414 -4.95 -22.95 8.75
N ASP A 415 -4.82 -24.14 8.17
CA ASP A 415 -4.48 -25.34 8.94
C ASP A 415 -3.00 -25.33 9.38
N SER A 416 -2.68 -26.16 10.37
CA SER A 416 -1.35 -26.20 10.98
C SER A 416 -0.23 -26.55 10.00
N THR A 417 -0.49 -27.29 8.91
CA THR A 417 0.51 -27.70 7.92
C THR A 417 0.88 -26.51 7.04
N ASN A 418 -0.12 -25.86 6.45
CA ASN A 418 0.06 -24.69 5.60
C ASN A 418 0.69 -23.53 6.38
N LEU A 419 0.23 -23.26 7.61
CA LEU A 419 0.82 -22.22 8.46
C LEU A 419 2.32 -22.49 8.71
N SER A 420 2.70 -23.73 8.95
CA SER A 420 4.11 -24.08 9.19
C SER A 420 4.98 -23.83 7.96
N ALA A 421 4.48 -24.13 6.78
CA ALA A 421 5.20 -23.91 5.54
C ALA A 421 5.39 -22.41 5.24
N ILE A 422 4.39 -21.58 5.56
CA ILE A 422 4.45 -20.11 5.44
C ILE A 422 5.47 -19.53 6.44
N LEU A 423 5.37 -19.91 7.71
CA LEU A 423 6.28 -19.43 8.76
C LEU A 423 7.72 -19.93 8.58
N ALA A 424 7.91 -21.16 8.09
CA ALA A 424 9.24 -21.72 7.82
C ALA A 424 9.96 -21.01 6.66
N ARG A 425 9.22 -20.39 5.73
CA ARG A 425 9.77 -19.50 4.71
C ARG A 425 9.90 -18.06 5.19
N HIS A 426 9.38 -17.75 6.38
CA HIS A 426 9.31 -16.41 6.94
C HIS A 426 8.60 -15.42 6.00
N ASP A 427 7.60 -15.88 5.24
CA ASP A 427 6.84 -15.01 4.35
C ASP A 427 6.11 -13.91 5.15
N ALA A 428 5.93 -12.75 4.52
CA ALA A 428 5.18 -11.65 5.12
C ALA A 428 3.68 -11.93 5.07
N ILE A 429 2.98 -11.65 6.18
CA ILE A 429 1.54 -11.81 6.33
C ILE A 429 0.91 -10.46 6.62
N GLU A 430 -0.03 -10.05 5.78
CA GLU A 430 -0.84 -8.84 5.85
C GLU A 430 -2.13 -9.17 6.61
N LEU A 431 -2.25 -8.67 7.84
CA LEU A 431 -3.40 -8.88 8.71
C LEU A 431 -4.32 -7.66 8.69
N CYS A 432 -5.63 -7.90 8.61
CA CYS A 432 -6.65 -6.85 8.55
C CYS A 432 -7.70 -7.14 9.63
N ILE A 433 -7.44 -6.75 10.88
CA ILE A 433 -8.16 -7.25 12.08
C ILE A 433 -9.67 -7.04 11.97
N THR A 434 -10.12 -5.85 11.55
CA THR A 434 -11.55 -5.54 11.41
C THR A 434 -12.19 -6.36 10.28
N SER A 435 -11.56 -6.39 9.10
CA SER A 435 -12.03 -7.18 7.96
C SER A 435 -12.14 -8.67 8.30
N ASN A 436 -11.10 -9.21 8.94
CA ASN A 436 -11.02 -10.59 9.36
C ASN A 436 -12.08 -10.92 10.44
N ALA A 437 -12.50 -9.95 11.28
CA ALA A 437 -13.55 -10.17 12.28
C ALA A 437 -14.91 -10.38 11.61
N VAL A 438 -15.19 -9.52 10.62
CA VAL A 438 -16.39 -9.62 9.79
C VAL A 438 -16.43 -10.92 9.00
N THR A 439 -15.34 -11.26 8.31
CA THR A 439 -15.30 -12.35 7.34
C THR A 439 -14.91 -13.70 7.92
N GLY A 440 -14.22 -13.73 9.05
CA GLY A 440 -13.83 -14.94 9.80
C GLY A 440 -14.83 -15.34 10.89
N GLY A 441 -15.71 -14.42 11.31
CA GLY A 441 -16.81 -14.70 12.23
C GLY A 441 -16.50 -14.60 13.71
N TYR A 442 -15.33 -14.12 14.10
CA TYR A 442 -15.04 -13.87 15.51
C TYR A 442 -15.61 -12.54 15.99
N THR A 443 -16.06 -12.50 17.24
CA THR A 443 -16.73 -11.32 17.83
C THR A 443 -15.80 -10.46 18.66
N GLU A 444 -14.70 -11.03 19.14
CA GLU A 444 -13.71 -10.34 19.95
C GLU A 444 -12.34 -10.43 19.30
N VAL A 445 -11.56 -9.35 19.38
CA VAL A 445 -10.20 -9.33 18.84
C VAL A 445 -9.28 -10.39 19.47
N THR A 446 -9.58 -10.84 20.69
CA THR A 446 -8.87 -11.93 21.39
C THR A 446 -8.91 -13.27 20.66
N GLN A 447 -9.88 -13.45 19.76
CA GLN A 447 -10.07 -14.65 18.94
C GLN A 447 -9.36 -14.55 17.57
N HIS A 448 -8.76 -13.41 17.24
CA HIS A 448 -8.04 -13.23 15.99
C HIS A 448 -6.91 -14.28 15.87
N HIS A 449 -6.72 -14.84 14.68
CA HIS A 449 -5.76 -15.91 14.39
C HIS A 449 -4.28 -15.51 14.53
N ILE A 450 -3.99 -14.27 14.93
CA ILE A 450 -2.61 -13.82 15.24
C ILE A 450 -2.07 -14.55 16.46
N GLY A 451 -2.93 -14.88 17.44
CA GLY A 451 -2.55 -15.76 18.56
C GLY A 451 -2.04 -17.12 18.08
N GLY A 452 -2.71 -17.72 17.08
CA GLY A 452 -2.29 -18.97 16.45
C GLY A 452 -0.96 -18.84 15.69
N ILE A 453 -0.77 -17.76 14.93
CA ILE A 453 0.49 -17.44 14.23
C ILE A 453 1.65 -17.33 15.24
N LEU A 454 1.45 -16.55 16.32
CA LEU A 454 2.44 -16.35 17.37
C LEU A 454 2.79 -17.65 18.08
N HIS A 455 1.78 -18.43 18.45
CA HIS A 455 1.98 -19.72 19.11
C HIS A 455 2.80 -20.67 18.23
N ARG A 456 2.51 -20.75 16.94
CA ARG A 456 3.24 -21.61 15.98
C ARG A 456 4.66 -21.13 15.71
N GLN A 457 4.87 -19.82 15.59
CA GLN A 457 6.20 -19.22 15.45
C GLN A 457 7.08 -19.57 16.65
N ARG A 458 6.50 -19.51 17.86
CA ARG A 458 7.18 -19.82 19.12
C ARG A 458 7.41 -21.31 19.34
N GLY A 459 6.48 -22.18 18.95
CA GLY A 459 6.66 -23.65 19.06
C GLY A 459 7.84 -24.20 18.25
N SER A 460 8.42 -23.39 17.35
CA SER A 460 9.69 -23.69 16.69
C SER A 460 10.92 -23.37 17.57
N GLN A 461 10.73 -22.73 18.72
CA GLN A 461 11.71 -22.40 19.76
C GLN A 461 11.28 -23.09 21.07
N GLY A 462 11.94 -24.18 21.47
CA GLY A 462 11.46 -25.11 22.52
C GLY A 462 11.07 -24.47 23.87
N ASP A 463 10.18 -25.18 24.60
CA ASP A 463 9.50 -25.02 25.92
C ASP A 463 9.97 -24.00 27.00
N GLY A 464 10.70 -22.95 26.67
CA GLY A 464 11.03 -21.85 27.57
C GLY A 464 9.83 -20.93 27.85
N VAL A 465 9.88 -20.23 28.99
CA VAL A 465 8.91 -19.18 29.36
C VAL A 465 8.72 -18.23 28.18
N ASN A 466 7.54 -18.28 27.57
CA ASN A 466 7.20 -17.55 26.35
C ASN A 466 7.09 -16.05 26.65
N PRO A 467 8.08 -15.20 26.28
CA PRO A 467 7.98 -13.76 26.56
C PRO A 467 6.78 -13.19 25.81
N ALA A 468 5.96 -12.33 26.43
CA ALA A 468 4.87 -11.64 25.74
C ALA A 468 5.39 -10.93 24.47
N LEU A 469 4.59 -10.80 23.40
CA LEU A 469 5.05 -10.16 22.17
C LEU A 469 5.53 -8.72 22.43
N LEU A 470 4.91 -8.02 23.38
CA LEU A 470 5.36 -6.72 23.86
C LEU A 470 6.83 -6.73 24.31
N SER A 471 7.24 -7.73 25.09
CA SER A 471 8.61 -7.85 25.57
C SER A 471 9.61 -8.06 24.42
N LEU A 472 9.21 -8.82 23.39
CA LEU A 472 10.02 -9.02 22.19
C LEU A 472 10.13 -7.74 21.35
N LEU A 473 9.03 -7.00 21.17
CA LEU A 473 8.96 -5.76 20.39
C LEU A 473 9.63 -4.56 21.08
N THR A 474 10.12 -4.74 22.31
CA THR A 474 10.82 -3.71 23.09
C THR A 474 12.24 -4.13 23.46
N ASN A 475 12.70 -5.27 22.95
CA ASN A 475 14.04 -5.80 23.12
C ASN A 475 14.85 -5.66 21.82
N GLU A 476 15.93 -4.88 21.85
CA GLU A 476 16.76 -4.57 20.68
C GLU A 476 17.31 -5.82 19.97
N SER A 477 17.78 -6.82 20.72
CA SER A 477 18.32 -8.06 20.14
C SER A 477 17.23 -8.84 19.40
N SER A 478 16.02 -8.89 19.95
CA SER A 478 14.87 -9.57 19.35
C SER A 478 14.41 -8.86 18.08
N LEU A 479 14.33 -7.53 18.12
CA LEU A 479 14.00 -6.69 16.96
C LEU A 479 15.05 -6.80 15.85
N SER A 480 16.35 -6.77 16.20
CA SER A 480 17.46 -6.92 15.25
C SER A 480 17.45 -8.28 14.56
N MET A 481 17.20 -9.36 15.32
CA MET A 481 17.00 -10.70 14.75
C MET A 481 15.79 -10.74 13.81
N ALA A 482 14.68 -10.15 14.25
CA ALA A 482 13.45 -10.12 13.46
C ALA A 482 13.60 -9.32 12.15
N MET A 483 14.36 -8.22 12.16
CA MET A 483 14.68 -7.46 10.96
C MET A 483 15.60 -8.25 10.02
N ARG A 484 16.63 -8.93 10.52
CA ARG A 484 17.49 -9.81 9.70
C ARG A 484 16.70 -10.89 8.98
N CYS A 485 15.83 -11.63 9.68
CA CYS A 485 14.98 -12.65 9.04
C CYS A 485 14.11 -12.07 7.91
N ARG A 486 13.55 -10.87 8.11
CA ARG A 486 12.73 -10.17 7.11
C ARG A 486 13.53 -9.71 5.90
N VAL A 487 14.73 -9.15 6.15
CA VAL A 487 15.66 -8.75 5.09
C VAL A 487 16.08 -9.97 4.27
N GLN A 488 16.44 -11.08 4.92
CA GLN A 488 16.77 -12.33 4.22
C GLN A 488 15.61 -12.81 3.35
N ARG A 489 14.37 -12.77 3.86
CA ARG A 489 13.19 -13.14 3.07
C ARG A 489 12.99 -12.24 1.85
N ARG A 490 13.16 -10.92 2.00
CA ARG A 490 13.11 -9.96 0.90
C ARG A 490 14.15 -10.30 -0.17
N LEU A 491 15.40 -10.54 0.24
CA LEU A 491 16.51 -10.83 -0.66
C LEU A 491 16.42 -12.19 -1.35
N ALA A 492 15.67 -13.16 -0.78
CA ALA A 492 15.42 -14.46 -1.40
C ALA A 492 14.76 -14.35 -2.79
N ARG A 493 14.12 -13.21 -3.11
CA ARG A 493 13.61 -12.90 -4.45
C ARG A 493 14.72 -12.81 -5.50
N TRP A 494 15.91 -12.34 -5.12
CA TRP A 494 17.04 -12.08 -6.03
C TRP A 494 18.15 -13.11 -5.91
N CYS A 495 18.34 -13.67 -4.72
CA CYS A 495 19.34 -14.69 -4.44
C CYS A 495 18.65 -15.91 -3.80
N PRO A 496 18.18 -16.88 -4.61
CA PRO A 496 17.50 -18.07 -4.10
C PRO A 496 18.46 -19.09 -3.43
N SER A 497 19.75 -18.77 -3.26
CA SER A 497 20.74 -19.74 -2.76
C SER A 497 20.46 -20.14 -1.30
N PRO A 498 20.48 -21.44 -0.94
CA PRO A 498 19.86 -21.94 0.28
C PRO A 498 20.78 -21.96 1.53
N ALA A 499 21.87 -21.20 1.57
CA ALA A 499 22.93 -21.41 2.57
C ALA A 499 23.02 -20.39 3.71
N LEU A 500 22.09 -19.43 3.85
CA LEU A 500 22.08 -18.60 5.06
C LEU A 500 21.59 -19.43 6.24
N GLY A 501 22.38 -19.47 7.32
CA GLY A 501 21.96 -20.03 8.60
C GLY A 501 20.58 -19.49 8.95
N ARG A 502 19.62 -20.40 9.19
CA ARG A 502 18.25 -20.05 9.55
C ARG A 502 18.26 -19.36 10.91
N GLU A 503 18.43 -18.06 10.89
CA GLU A 503 18.07 -17.23 12.02
C GLU A 503 16.59 -17.44 12.30
N VAL A 504 16.28 -17.79 13.54
CA VAL A 504 14.91 -18.00 13.98
C VAL A 504 14.57 -16.87 14.93
N THR A 505 13.55 -16.10 14.59
CA THR A 505 12.99 -15.08 15.48
C THR A 505 11.67 -15.57 16.09
N ALA A 506 11.39 -15.17 17.33
CA ALA A 506 10.09 -15.38 17.96
C ALA A 506 9.03 -14.36 17.51
N ILE A 507 9.45 -13.30 16.82
CA ILE A 507 8.56 -12.25 16.30
C ILE A 507 8.06 -12.70 14.90
N PRO A 508 6.75 -12.95 14.72
CA PRO A 508 6.23 -13.40 13.44
C PRO A 508 6.37 -12.30 12.38
N ASN A 509 6.41 -12.69 11.11
CA ASN A 509 6.55 -11.75 10.00
C ASN A 509 5.18 -11.18 9.56
N VAL A 510 4.55 -10.41 10.43
CA VAL A 510 3.21 -9.85 10.22
C VAL A 510 3.25 -8.32 10.05
N SER A 511 2.23 -7.77 9.41
CA SER A 511 1.94 -6.34 9.24
C SER A 511 0.41 -6.12 9.31
N PHE A 512 -0.04 -4.88 9.59
CA PHE A 512 -1.45 -4.57 9.89
C PHE A 512 -1.99 -3.49 8.97
N HIS A 513 -3.13 -3.72 8.34
CA HIS A 513 -3.65 -2.93 7.22
C HIS A 513 -5.17 -2.77 7.27
N THR A 514 -5.70 -1.82 6.50
CA THR A 514 -7.13 -1.49 6.52
C THR A 514 -8.00 -2.41 5.68
N ASP A 515 -7.43 -3.09 4.67
CA ASP A 515 -8.15 -3.79 3.61
C ASP A 515 -9.03 -2.82 2.80
N ASP A 516 -10.23 -2.55 3.33
CA ASP A 516 -11.24 -1.67 2.77
C ASP A 516 -11.72 -0.65 3.81
N ARG A 517 -10.88 0.34 4.09
CA ARG A 517 -11.12 1.41 5.08
C ARG A 517 -12.54 1.98 5.06
N GLY A 518 -13.06 2.25 3.86
CA GLY A 518 -14.37 2.87 3.64
C GLY A 518 -15.54 1.90 3.79
N VAL A 519 -15.33 0.61 3.51
CA VAL A 519 -16.33 -0.44 3.73
C VAL A 519 -16.40 -0.77 5.22
N PHE A 520 -15.26 -1.00 5.88
CA PHE A 520 -15.19 -1.43 7.27
C PHE A 520 -15.18 -0.30 8.31
N PHE A 521 -15.20 0.97 7.88
CA PHE A 521 -15.17 2.15 8.76
C PHE A 521 -14.02 2.12 9.77
N THR A 522 -12.84 1.71 9.31
CA THR A 522 -11.62 1.60 10.12
C THR A 522 -10.56 2.60 9.65
N SER A 523 -9.41 2.58 10.29
CA SER A 523 -8.17 3.28 9.94
C SER A 523 -6.99 2.42 10.38
N VAL A 524 -5.77 2.70 9.90
CA VAL A 524 -4.60 1.95 10.39
C VAL A 524 -4.42 2.17 11.89
N THR A 525 -4.76 3.35 12.42
CA THR A 525 -4.76 3.60 13.87
C THR A 525 -5.74 2.69 14.60
N ASP A 526 -6.98 2.56 14.12
CA ASP A 526 -7.99 1.67 14.71
C ASP A 526 -7.52 0.20 14.70
N GLU A 527 -6.94 -0.27 13.60
CA GLU A 527 -6.37 -1.63 13.52
C GLU A 527 -5.26 -1.86 14.56
N LEU A 528 -4.41 -0.87 14.81
CA LEU A 528 -3.35 -0.97 15.82
C LEU A 528 -3.89 -0.87 17.25
N GLU A 529 -4.94 -0.10 17.48
CA GLU A 529 -5.64 -0.05 18.78
C GLU A 529 -6.34 -1.38 19.09
N LEU A 530 -6.98 -2.00 18.10
CA LEU A 530 -7.53 -3.35 18.23
C LEU A 530 -6.44 -4.36 18.56
N LEU A 531 -5.27 -4.27 17.90
CA LEU A 531 -4.13 -5.14 18.20
C LEU A 531 -3.67 -5.03 19.67
N LEU A 532 -3.64 -3.82 20.25
CA LEU A 532 -3.29 -3.61 21.66
C LEU A 532 -4.28 -4.24 22.64
N GLN A 533 -5.51 -4.51 22.20
CA GLN A 533 -6.52 -5.20 23.00
C GLN A 533 -6.37 -6.73 22.94
N HIS A 534 -5.63 -7.27 21.98
CA HIS A 534 -5.36 -8.69 21.85
C HIS A 534 -4.39 -9.17 22.95
N GLU A 535 -4.62 -10.35 23.52
CA GLU A 535 -3.78 -10.96 24.55
C GLU A 535 -2.27 -11.05 24.25
N CYS A 536 -1.86 -10.99 22.97
CA CYS A 536 -0.45 -11.05 22.60
C CYS A 536 0.30 -9.76 22.97
N LEU A 537 -0.40 -8.64 22.94
CA LEU A 537 0.04 -7.29 23.32
C LEU A 537 -0.85 -6.74 24.44
N LYS A 538 -1.44 -7.57 25.30
CA LYS A 538 -2.14 -7.06 26.47
C LYS A 538 -1.26 -7.22 27.70
N ASP A 539 -0.88 -6.10 28.30
CA ASP A 539 -0.12 -6.04 29.56
C ASP A 539 -0.59 -4.82 30.35
N GLU A 540 -1.37 -5.06 31.41
CA GLU A 540 -1.95 -4.02 32.26
C GLU A 540 -0.89 -3.23 33.06
N THR A 541 0.34 -3.74 33.12
CA THR A 541 1.46 -3.08 33.81
C THR A 541 2.33 -2.24 32.88
N ALA A 542 2.15 -2.36 31.56
CA ALA A 542 2.93 -1.65 30.58
C ALA A 542 2.55 -0.17 30.51
N SER A 543 3.57 0.69 30.53
CA SER A 543 3.38 2.13 30.29
C SER A 543 2.93 2.41 28.86
N ARG A 544 2.18 3.51 28.64
CA ARG A 544 1.82 3.99 27.30
C ARG A 544 3.03 4.12 26.37
N VAL A 545 4.16 4.60 26.90
CA VAL A 545 5.43 4.72 26.15
C VAL A 545 5.88 3.36 25.59
N LEU A 546 5.72 2.30 26.37
CA LEU A 546 6.11 0.95 25.97
C LEU A 546 5.23 0.43 24.83
N TRP A 547 3.91 0.68 24.88
CA TRP A 547 2.99 0.33 23.80
C TRP A 547 3.30 1.07 22.51
N VAL A 548 3.46 2.39 22.59
CA VAL A 548 3.77 3.22 21.42
C VAL A 548 5.10 2.79 20.79
N LYS A 549 6.12 2.50 21.61
CA LYS A 549 7.41 1.96 21.14
C LYS A 549 7.25 0.61 20.43
N ALA A 550 6.46 -0.30 20.99
CA ALA A 550 6.22 -1.61 20.39
C ALA A 550 5.49 -1.50 19.04
N ILE A 551 4.47 -0.64 18.95
CA ILE A 551 3.74 -0.39 17.71
C ILE A 551 4.64 0.27 16.66
N TRP A 552 5.43 1.28 17.05
CA TRP A 552 6.41 1.90 16.16
C TRP A 552 7.42 0.88 15.62
N ALA A 553 7.95 0.00 16.47
CA ALA A 553 8.88 -1.05 16.06
C ALA A 553 8.23 -2.05 15.09
N LEU A 554 6.96 -2.39 15.30
CA LEU A 554 6.18 -3.27 14.43
C LEU A 554 5.93 -2.65 13.04
N GLN A 555 5.61 -1.35 13.00
CA GLN A 555 5.49 -0.60 11.74
C GLN A 555 6.84 -0.54 11.01
N ARG A 556 7.93 -0.22 11.71
CA ARG A 556 9.29 -0.24 11.14
C ARG A 556 9.68 -1.63 10.59
N LEU A 557 9.33 -2.70 11.30
CA LEU A 557 9.52 -4.09 10.87
C LEU A 557 8.66 -4.48 9.65
N SER A 558 7.69 -3.68 9.25
CA SER A 558 6.86 -3.95 8.05
C SER A 558 7.47 -3.38 6.77
N LEU A 559 8.45 -2.48 6.85
CA LEU A 559 9.10 -1.89 5.66
C LEU A 559 9.74 -2.90 4.70
N PRO A 560 10.38 -4.00 5.15
CA PRO A 560 10.91 -5.01 4.23
C PRO A 560 9.84 -5.69 3.36
N HIS A 561 8.55 -5.59 3.71
CA HIS A 561 7.44 -6.21 2.97
C HIS A 561 7.12 -5.45 1.68
N VAL A 562 7.44 -4.15 1.62
CA VAL A 562 7.13 -3.27 0.50
C VAL A 562 7.69 -3.83 -0.81
N PHE A 563 6.88 -3.90 -1.86
CA PHE A 563 7.38 -4.30 -3.17
C PHE A 563 8.35 -3.27 -3.71
N GLU A 564 9.49 -3.79 -4.13
CA GLU A 564 10.63 -2.98 -4.54
C GLU A 564 10.30 -2.14 -5.77
N LEU A 565 10.94 -0.98 -5.86
CA LEU A 565 11.05 -0.26 -7.12
C LEU A 565 11.67 -1.18 -8.19
N PRO A 566 11.38 -0.94 -9.48
CA PRO A 566 12.14 -1.59 -10.53
C PRO A 566 13.63 -1.35 -10.30
N LEU A 567 14.44 -2.42 -10.33
CA LEU A 567 15.86 -2.34 -9.97
C LEU A 567 16.61 -1.36 -10.87
N GLU A 568 16.13 -1.12 -12.09
CA GLU A 568 16.66 -0.14 -13.02
C GLU A 568 16.59 1.30 -12.49
N ILE A 569 15.55 1.62 -11.71
CA ILE A 569 15.42 2.92 -11.04
C ILE A 569 16.49 3.05 -9.98
N VAL A 570 16.63 2.05 -9.11
CA VAL A 570 17.62 2.05 -8.02
C VAL A 570 19.05 2.04 -8.57
N TYR A 571 19.31 1.21 -9.57
CA TYR A 571 20.59 1.13 -10.28
C TYR A 571 21.01 2.49 -10.82
N SER A 572 20.10 3.20 -11.51
CA SER A 572 20.40 4.51 -12.08
C SER A 572 20.71 5.61 -11.06
N CYS A 573 20.32 5.41 -9.80
CA CYS A 573 20.58 6.33 -8.69
C CYS A 573 21.86 6.02 -7.92
N ILE A 574 22.48 4.86 -8.15
CA ILE A 574 23.71 4.43 -7.47
C ILE A 574 24.88 4.45 -8.45
N TYR A 575 24.65 3.93 -9.66
CA TYR A 575 25.65 3.85 -10.72
C TYR A 575 25.40 4.98 -11.71
N PRO A 576 26.16 6.08 -11.66
CA PRO A 576 25.98 7.17 -12.60
C PRO A 576 26.25 6.66 -14.03
N TRP A 577 25.20 6.63 -14.86
CA TRP A 577 25.25 6.17 -16.27
C TRP A 577 26.23 6.96 -17.17
N LYS A 578 26.85 8.03 -16.63
CA LYS A 578 27.82 8.87 -17.33
C LYS A 578 28.99 8.07 -17.91
N GLU A 579 29.27 6.88 -17.39
CA GLU A 579 30.39 6.05 -17.84
C GLU A 579 30.06 5.08 -18.97
N CYS A 580 28.82 4.59 -19.09
CA CYS A 580 28.55 3.50 -20.04
C CYS A 580 28.03 3.94 -21.41
N CYS A 581 27.29 5.06 -21.50
CA CYS A 581 26.83 5.54 -22.80
C CYS A 581 26.50 7.05 -22.79
N ARG A 582 27.45 7.89 -23.19
CA ARG A 582 27.18 9.33 -23.45
C ARG A 582 26.29 9.56 -24.69
N LEU A 583 26.09 8.54 -25.52
CA LEU A 583 25.41 8.63 -26.81
C LEU A 583 23.95 8.18 -26.75
N CYS A 584 23.57 7.39 -25.75
CA CYS A 584 22.24 6.79 -25.68
C CYS A 584 21.22 7.83 -25.21
N ALA A 585 20.16 8.04 -26.01
CA ALA A 585 19.06 8.94 -25.71
C ALA A 585 17.72 8.19 -25.69
N GLY A 586 16.78 8.63 -24.84
CA GLY A 586 15.41 8.09 -24.79
C GLY A 586 15.35 6.58 -24.62
N ASP A 587 14.73 5.90 -25.59
CA ASP A 587 14.51 4.45 -25.59
C ASP A 587 15.83 3.64 -25.57
N GLU A 588 16.90 4.15 -26.19
CA GLU A 588 18.20 3.46 -26.19
C GLU A 588 18.80 3.41 -24.79
N LEU A 589 18.64 4.48 -24.00
CA LEU A 589 19.13 4.50 -22.62
C LEU A 589 18.35 3.50 -21.75
N ALA A 590 17.02 3.48 -21.88
CA ALA A 590 16.18 2.54 -21.14
C ALA A 590 16.56 1.09 -21.47
N ALA A 591 16.70 0.75 -22.76
CA ALA A 591 17.13 -0.58 -23.19
C ALA A 591 18.53 -0.94 -22.65
N HIS A 592 19.46 0.02 -22.66
CA HIS A 592 20.81 -0.17 -22.16
C HIS A 592 20.81 -0.44 -20.64
N ILE A 593 20.11 0.36 -19.84
CA ILE A 593 20.04 0.15 -18.38
C ILE A 593 19.36 -1.18 -18.06
N ASN A 594 18.27 -1.52 -18.75
CA ASN A 594 17.60 -2.81 -18.58
C ASN A 594 18.57 -3.97 -18.87
N ALA A 595 19.39 -3.88 -19.92
CA ALA A 595 20.41 -4.88 -20.22
C ALA A 595 21.49 -4.98 -19.13
N HIS A 596 21.91 -3.85 -18.55
CA HIS A 596 22.86 -3.81 -17.44
C HIS A 596 22.29 -4.50 -16.19
N VAL A 597 21.06 -4.15 -15.79
CA VAL A 597 20.40 -4.76 -14.62
C VAL A 597 20.13 -6.24 -14.83
N ALA A 598 19.74 -6.64 -16.04
CA ALA A 598 19.60 -8.04 -16.41
C ALA A 598 20.93 -8.81 -16.33
N ALA A 599 22.07 -8.15 -16.60
CA ALA A 599 23.40 -8.75 -16.52
C ALA A 599 24.03 -8.75 -15.10
N LEU A 600 23.42 -8.09 -14.12
CA LEU A 600 23.91 -8.09 -12.73
C LEU A 600 23.91 -9.49 -12.14
N SER A 601 24.87 -9.76 -11.24
CA SER A 601 24.83 -10.94 -10.40
C SER A 601 23.67 -10.85 -9.40
N ASP A 602 23.24 -12.00 -8.88
CA ASP A 602 22.21 -12.08 -7.85
C ASP A 602 22.56 -11.26 -6.60
N THR A 603 23.85 -11.26 -6.22
CA THR A 603 24.38 -10.43 -5.13
C THR A 603 24.22 -8.94 -5.43
N ALA A 604 24.57 -8.48 -6.64
CA ALA A 604 24.45 -7.07 -7.00
C ALA A 604 22.97 -6.61 -7.04
N ARG A 605 22.04 -7.49 -7.45
CA ARG A 605 20.59 -7.19 -7.36
C ARG A 605 20.11 -7.11 -5.90
N ALA A 606 20.63 -7.98 -5.03
CA ALA A 606 20.35 -7.93 -3.60
C ALA A 606 20.88 -6.62 -2.97
N GLU A 607 22.06 -6.13 -3.38
CA GLU A 607 22.60 -4.81 -2.96
C GLU A 607 21.68 -3.65 -3.35
N LEU A 608 21.12 -3.67 -4.57
CA LEU A 608 20.15 -2.67 -4.99
C LEU A 608 18.89 -2.71 -4.11
N SER A 609 18.32 -3.90 -3.86
CA SER A 609 17.15 -4.05 -2.98
C SER A 609 17.42 -3.55 -1.55
N LEU A 610 18.61 -3.82 -1.01
CA LEU A 610 19.05 -3.28 0.29
C LEU A 610 19.19 -1.76 0.28
N THR A 611 19.67 -1.18 -0.82
CA THR A 611 19.85 0.27 -0.93
C THR A 611 18.51 0.99 -0.90
N GLU A 612 17.48 0.48 -1.60
CA GLU A 612 16.13 1.01 -1.48
C GLU A 612 15.60 0.87 -0.05
N LEU A 613 15.76 -0.31 0.56
CA LEU A 613 15.28 -0.54 1.92
C LEU A 613 15.92 0.41 2.94
N GLY A 614 17.24 0.65 2.83
CA GLY A 614 17.95 1.62 3.67
C GLY A 614 17.42 3.06 3.47
N TRP A 615 17.10 3.44 2.23
CA TRP A 615 16.47 4.74 1.95
C TRP A 615 15.09 4.86 2.60
N LEU A 616 14.25 3.83 2.51
CA LEU A 616 12.92 3.80 3.13
C LEU A 616 13.00 3.83 4.67
N LEU A 617 13.91 3.06 5.27
CA LEU A 617 14.10 3.04 6.72
C LEU A 617 14.58 4.39 7.26
N ASN A 618 15.54 5.02 6.58
CA ASN A 618 15.99 6.36 6.96
C ASN A 618 14.85 7.38 6.89
N GLY A 619 14.01 7.31 5.83
CA GLY A 619 12.84 8.17 5.69
C GLY A 619 11.79 7.93 6.77
N PHE A 620 11.53 6.67 7.13
CA PHE A 620 10.59 6.31 8.20
C PHE A 620 11.09 6.74 9.57
N ASP A 621 12.37 6.54 9.86
CA ASP A 621 13.01 6.98 11.12
C ASP A 621 13.04 8.51 11.23
N ASP A 622 12.90 9.23 10.10
CA ASP A 622 12.84 10.69 10.04
C ASP A 622 11.42 11.29 10.00
N ALA A 623 10.40 10.50 9.63
CA ALA A 623 9.00 10.91 9.55
C ALA A 623 8.39 11.16 10.93
#